data_AF-A0A9P5W0V5-F1
#
_entry.id   AF-A0A9P5W0V5-F1
#
_cell.length_a   1.000
_cell.length_b   1.000
_cell.length_c   1.000
_cell.angle_alpha   90.00
_cell.angle_beta   90.00
_cell.angle_gamma   90.00
#
_symmetry.space_group_name_H-M   'P 1'
#
loop_
_entity.id
_entity.type
_entity.pdbx_description
1 polymer ?
#
loop_
_entity_poly.entity_id
_entity_poly.type
_entity_poly.pdbx_seq_one_letter_code
_entity_poly.pdbx_strand_id
1 'polypeptide(L)'
;MYALRNITRLSKSAAAIKTAPKAVNAAFLKKAGYASEAKSSGQIRSVIGAVVDVQFDQGKLPSILNALEVKNLDRRLVLEVAQHLGENTVRTIAMDGTEGLVRGQPVEDTGAPITIPVGPECLGRIINVIGEPIDERGPINAKHSAPIHCGAPEFVDQSVVPEVLVTGIKVVDLLAPYARGGKIGLFGGAGVGKTVFIQELINNIAKHHGGYSVFAGVGERTREGNDLYHEMIETGVIKLEGESKAALVFGQMNEPPGARARVALTGLTIAEYFRDQEGQD
;
A
#
# COMPACT_ATOMS: atom_id res chain seq x y z
N MET A 1 -32.69 37.16 5.36
CA MET A 1 -31.71 37.76 4.40
C MET A 1 -30.29 37.23 4.70
N TYR A 2 -30.08 35.91 4.69
CA TYR A 2 -28.78 35.28 5.01
C TYR A 2 -28.59 33.91 4.30
N ALA A 3 -29.08 33.77 3.06
CA ALA A 3 -29.04 32.50 2.32
C ALA A 3 -28.48 32.60 0.89
N LEU A 4 -27.73 33.67 0.56
CA LEU A 4 -27.29 33.91 -0.82
C LEU A 4 -25.82 34.37 -0.97
N ARG A 5 -24.97 34.22 0.06
CA ARG A 5 -23.56 34.70 0.01
C ARG A 5 -22.46 33.63 -0.08
N ASN A 6 -22.79 32.34 -0.10
CA ASN A 6 -21.77 31.26 -0.11
C ASN A 6 -21.67 30.45 -1.42
N ILE A 7 -22.41 30.82 -2.47
CA ILE A 7 -22.43 30.03 -3.73
C ILE A 7 -21.25 30.36 -4.66
N THR A 8 -20.48 31.43 -4.41
CA THR A 8 -19.38 31.87 -5.28
C THR A 8 -17.96 31.48 -4.84
N ARG A 9 -17.79 30.68 -3.77
CA ARG A 9 -16.46 30.17 -3.34
C ARG A 9 -16.19 28.70 -3.64
N LEU A 10 -17.15 27.97 -4.21
CA LEU A 10 -17.07 26.52 -4.44
C LEU A 10 -16.55 26.10 -5.83
N SER A 11 -16.08 27.02 -6.68
CA SER A 11 -15.71 26.70 -8.08
C SER A 11 -14.21 26.70 -8.40
N LYS A 12 -13.29 26.66 -7.41
CA LYS A 12 -11.83 26.74 -7.68
C LYS A 12 -10.92 25.66 -7.07
N SER A 13 -11.44 24.57 -6.51
CA SER A 13 -10.59 23.51 -5.92
C SER A 13 -10.83 22.10 -6.47
N ALA A 14 -11.13 21.97 -7.76
CA ALA A 14 -11.05 20.71 -8.48
C ALA A 14 -9.81 20.72 -9.38
N ALA A 15 -8.62 20.83 -8.79
CA ALA A 15 -7.38 20.57 -9.49
C ALA A 15 -7.02 19.10 -9.23
N ALA A 16 -7.25 18.24 -10.23
CA ALA A 16 -6.80 16.86 -10.23
C ALA A 16 -5.31 16.80 -9.88
N ILE A 17 -4.99 16.16 -8.76
CA ILE A 17 -3.62 16.01 -8.26
C ILE A 17 -2.90 15.01 -9.16
N LYS A 18 -2.31 15.50 -10.25
CA LYS A 18 -1.34 14.76 -11.05
C LYS A 18 0.00 14.72 -10.31
N THR A 19 0.13 13.83 -9.33
CA THR A 19 1.45 13.50 -8.76
C THR A 19 2.10 12.44 -9.64
N ALA A 20 2.99 12.86 -10.53
CA ALA A 20 3.88 11.92 -11.22
C ALA A 20 4.82 11.28 -10.19
N PRO A 21 5.10 9.97 -10.25
CA PRO A 21 6.05 9.35 -9.34
C PRO A 21 7.44 9.97 -9.55
N LYS A 22 8.03 10.50 -8.47
CA LYS A 22 9.43 10.92 -8.46
C LYS A 22 10.33 9.70 -8.66
N ALA A 23 11.48 9.94 -9.30
CA ALA A 23 12.42 8.92 -9.78
C ALA A 23 12.65 7.80 -8.76
N VAL A 24 12.26 6.58 -9.14
CA VAL A 24 12.49 5.37 -8.35
C VAL A 24 14.00 5.18 -8.19
N ASN A 25 14.46 4.97 -6.96
CA ASN A 25 15.89 4.77 -6.72
C ASN A 25 16.34 3.52 -7.49
N ALA A 26 17.37 3.63 -8.32
CA ALA A 26 17.84 2.54 -9.18
C ALA A 26 18.25 1.27 -8.39
N ALA A 27 18.60 1.42 -7.11
CA ALA A 27 18.86 0.32 -6.19
C ALA A 27 17.61 -0.51 -5.86
N PHE A 28 16.45 0.14 -5.71
CA PHE A 28 15.17 -0.55 -5.45
C PHE A 28 14.64 -1.26 -6.70
N LEU A 29 14.84 -0.66 -7.88
CA LEU A 29 14.52 -1.32 -9.16
C LEU A 29 15.40 -2.55 -9.41
N LYS A 30 16.67 -2.56 -8.98
CA LYS A 30 17.55 -3.73 -9.11
C LYS A 30 17.13 -4.92 -8.24
N LYS A 31 16.50 -4.68 -7.08
CA LYS A 31 15.91 -5.72 -6.23
C LYS A 31 14.58 -6.26 -6.80
N ALA A 32 13.86 -5.45 -7.56
CA ALA A 32 12.71 -5.87 -8.35
C ALA A 32 13.17 -6.50 -9.67
N GLY A 33 13.56 -7.77 -9.64
CA GLY A 33 13.98 -8.56 -10.82
C GLY A 33 12.95 -8.72 -11.95
N TYR A 34 11.87 -7.94 -11.93
CA TYR A 34 10.73 -8.01 -12.85
C TYR A 34 10.52 -6.74 -13.69
N ALA A 35 11.20 -5.63 -13.39
CA ALA A 35 11.01 -4.37 -14.11
C ALA A 35 11.43 -4.48 -15.60
N SER A 36 10.59 -3.99 -16.52
CA SER A 36 10.90 -3.98 -17.96
C SER A 36 11.41 -2.60 -18.38
N GLU A 37 12.41 -2.55 -19.27
CA GLU A 37 12.99 -1.27 -19.73
C GLU A 37 12.09 -0.47 -20.69
N ALA A 38 11.00 -1.06 -21.20
CA ALA A 38 10.23 -0.50 -22.31
C ALA A 38 8.86 0.02 -21.88
N LYS A 39 8.70 1.36 -21.87
CA LYS A 39 7.38 2.01 -21.84
C LYS A 39 6.65 1.73 -23.15
N SER A 40 5.59 0.95 -23.08
CA SER A 40 4.73 0.63 -24.21
C SER A 40 3.30 1.10 -23.97
N SER A 41 2.59 1.37 -25.06
CA SER A 41 1.16 1.69 -25.04
C SER A 41 0.38 0.49 -25.54
N GLY A 42 -0.73 0.19 -24.87
CA GLY A 42 -1.69 -0.83 -25.25
C GLY A 42 -3.11 -0.27 -25.27
N GLN A 43 -4.07 -1.12 -25.62
CA GLN A 43 -5.49 -0.81 -25.62
C GLN A 43 -6.28 -1.89 -24.91
N ILE A 44 -7.35 -1.50 -24.21
CA ILE A 44 -8.24 -2.45 -23.55
C ILE A 44 -8.95 -3.34 -24.59
N ARG A 45 -8.75 -4.66 -24.52
CA ARG A 45 -9.42 -5.65 -25.38
C ARG A 45 -10.71 -6.14 -24.75
N SER A 46 -10.69 -6.46 -23.46
CA SER A 46 -11.83 -7.03 -22.73
C SER A 46 -11.83 -6.59 -21.26
N VAL A 47 -13.02 -6.54 -20.65
CA VAL A 47 -13.21 -6.22 -19.22
C VAL A 47 -14.20 -7.24 -18.66
N ILE A 48 -13.77 -8.01 -17.65
CA ILE A 48 -14.55 -9.05 -16.99
C ILE A 48 -14.42 -8.86 -15.47
N GLY A 49 -15.32 -8.07 -14.89
CA GLY A 49 -15.20 -7.64 -13.50
C GLY A 49 -13.86 -6.94 -13.26
N ALA A 50 -13.13 -7.34 -12.21
CA ALA A 50 -11.81 -6.79 -11.89
C ALA A 50 -10.67 -7.26 -12.82
N VAL A 51 -10.95 -8.15 -13.78
CA VAL A 51 -9.96 -8.65 -14.74
C VAL A 51 -10.08 -7.85 -16.03
N VAL A 52 -8.97 -7.25 -16.47
CA VAL A 52 -8.91 -6.45 -17.70
C VAL A 52 -7.86 -7.03 -18.62
N ASP A 53 -8.23 -7.40 -19.83
CA ASP A 53 -7.28 -7.85 -20.85
C ASP A 53 -6.84 -6.63 -21.69
N VAL A 54 -5.53 -6.41 -21.80
CA VAL A 54 -4.93 -5.29 -22.52
C VAL A 54 -4.08 -5.85 -23.66
N GLN A 55 -4.28 -5.34 -24.86
CA GLN A 55 -3.53 -5.72 -26.05
C GLN A 55 -2.45 -4.68 -26.35
N PHE A 56 -1.23 -5.13 -26.59
CA PHE A 56 -0.08 -4.31 -26.94
C PHE A 56 0.35 -4.56 -28.38
N ASP A 57 1.12 -3.62 -28.93
CA ASP A 57 1.76 -3.81 -30.23
C ASP A 57 2.85 -4.90 -30.17
N GLN A 58 3.14 -5.50 -31.33
CA GLN A 58 4.10 -6.62 -31.43
C GLN A 58 5.47 -6.29 -30.82
N GLY A 59 5.95 -7.20 -29.96
CA GLY A 59 7.30 -7.12 -29.37
C GLY A 59 7.43 -6.18 -28.17
N LYS A 60 6.34 -5.58 -27.68
CA LYS A 60 6.35 -4.62 -26.56
C LYS A 60 5.44 -5.03 -25.41
N LEU A 61 5.41 -6.32 -25.07
CA LEU A 61 4.64 -6.80 -23.92
C LEU A 61 5.31 -6.39 -22.61
N PRO A 62 4.55 -5.78 -21.67
CA PRO A 62 5.01 -5.56 -20.30
C PRO A 62 5.35 -6.86 -19.58
N SER A 63 6.29 -6.80 -18.63
CA SER A 63 6.59 -7.92 -17.74
C SER A 63 5.39 -8.28 -16.87
N ILE A 64 5.37 -9.53 -16.37
CA ILE A 64 4.46 -9.90 -15.28
C ILE A 64 4.81 -9.04 -14.06
N LEU A 65 3.79 -8.62 -13.31
CA LEU A 65 3.83 -7.71 -12.16
C LEU A 65 4.03 -6.23 -12.48
N ASN A 66 4.24 -5.84 -13.75
CA ASN A 66 4.25 -4.43 -14.11
C ASN A 66 2.89 -3.77 -13.87
N ALA A 67 2.95 -2.51 -13.45
CA ALA A 67 1.80 -1.64 -13.34
C ALA A 67 1.52 -0.96 -14.69
N LEU A 68 0.27 -0.97 -15.10
CA LEU A 68 -0.25 -0.23 -16.23
C LEU A 68 -1.22 0.84 -15.75
N GLU A 69 -1.20 2.01 -16.37
CA GLU A 69 -2.12 3.09 -16.09
C GLU A 69 -3.10 3.29 -17.24
N VAL A 70 -4.40 3.23 -16.94
CA VAL A 70 -5.44 3.55 -17.92
C VAL A 70 -5.54 5.07 -18.06
N LYS A 71 -5.49 5.56 -19.30
CA LYS A 71 -5.62 7.00 -19.59
C LYS A 71 -7.07 7.39 -19.84
N ASN A 72 -7.32 8.70 -19.80
CA ASN A 72 -8.63 9.31 -20.07
C ASN A 72 -9.73 8.91 -19.07
N LEU A 73 -9.34 8.72 -17.81
CA LEU A 73 -10.25 8.59 -16.67
C LEU A 73 -10.09 9.78 -15.74
N ASP A 74 -11.17 10.17 -15.07
CA ASP A 74 -11.16 11.22 -14.04
C ASP A 74 -10.41 10.79 -12.78
N ARG A 75 -10.32 9.47 -12.55
CA ARG A 75 -9.56 8.84 -11.47
C ARG A 75 -8.36 8.08 -12.02
N ARG A 76 -7.33 7.92 -11.20
CA ARG A 76 -6.17 7.08 -11.54
C ARG A 76 -6.54 5.61 -11.34
N LEU A 77 -6.64 4.86 -12.43
CA LEU A 77 -6.82 3.41 -12.39
C LEU A 77 -5.52 2.71 -12.76
N VAL A 78 -5.01 1.92 -11.83
CA VAL A 78 -3.82 1.09 -12.02
C VAL A 78 -4.25 -0.36 -12.22
N LEU A 79 -3.67 -1.01 -13.22
CA LEU A 79 -3.83 -2.43 -13.52
C LEU A 79 -2.48 -3.12 -13.29
N GLU A 80 -2.45 -4.27 -12.64
CA GLU A 80 -1.23 -5.08 -12.51
C GLU A 80 -1.27 -6.25 -13.49
N VAL A 81 -0.20 -6.47 -14.25
CA VAL A 81 -0.09 -7.60 -15.17
C VAL A 81 0.07 -8.91 -14.39
N ALA A 82 -0.88 -9.83 -14.57
CA ALA A 82 -0.87 -11.12 -13.88
C ALA A 82 -0.36 -12.27 -14.76
N GLN A 83 -0.65 -12.25 -16.07
CA GLN A 83 -0.23 -13.29 -17.00
C GLN A 83 -0.23 -12.81 -18.46
N HIS A 84 0.52 -13.49 -19.32
CA HIS A 84 0.49 -13.29 -20.77
C HIS A 84 -0.42 -14.34 -21.41
N LEU A 85 -1.39 -13.91 -22.21
CA LEU A 85 -2.37 -14.81 -22.85
C LEU A 85 -1.94 -15.28 -24.26
N GLY A 86 -0.90 -14.66 -24.84
CA GLY A 86 -0.57 -14.78 -26.25
C GLY A 86 -1.23 -13.68 -27.10
N GLU A 87 -0.96 -13.65 -28.42
CA GLU A 87 -1.47 -12.62 -29.34
C GLU A 87 -1.19 -11.18 -28.88
N ASN A 88 -0.04 -10.95 -28.25
CA ASN A 88 0.33 -9.67 -27.61
C ASN A 88 -0.70 -9.15 -26.59
N THR A 89 -1.46 -10.04 -25.98
CA THR A 89 -2.45 -9.71 -24.96
C THR A 89 -1.93 -10.11 -23.57
N VAL A 90 -2.01 -9.19 -22.63
CA VAL A 90 -1.77 -9.44 -21.21
C VAL A 90 -3.08 -9.40 -20.46
N ARG A 91 -3.20 -10.27 -19.46
CA ARG A 91 -4.30 -10.22 -18.50
C ARG A 91 -3.84 -9.50 -17.26
N THR A 92 -4.64 -8.53 -16.86
CA THR A 92 -4.34 -7.66 -15.72
C THR A 92 -5.44 -7.72 -14.68
N ILE A 93 -5.08 -7.34 -13.46
CA ILE A 93 -5.99 -7.21 -12.33
C ILE A 93 -6.07 -5.74 -11.97
N ALA A 94 -7.29 -5.20 -11.91
CA ALA A 94 -7.54 -3.81 -11.55
C ALA A 94 -7.40 -3.59 -10.03
N MET A 95 -6.76 -2.48 -9.66
CA MET A 95 -6.59 -2.06 -8.26
C MET A 95 -7.75 -1.19 -7.75
N ASP A 96 -8.60 -0.69 -8.64
CA ASP A 96 -9.82 0.04 -8.30
C ASP A 96 -10.97 -0.44 -9.21
N GLY A 97 -12.19 0.04 -8.99
CA GLY A 97 -13.37 -0.30 -9.77
C GLY A 97 -13.15 -0.12 -11.28
N THR A 98 -13.69 -1.03 -12.06
CA THR A 98 -13.57 -1.05 -13.53
C THR A 98 -14.78 -0.43 -14.23
N GLU A 99 -15.67 0.23 -13.49
CA GLU A 99 -16.82 0.93 -14.05
C GLU A 99 -16.34 2.10 -14.92
N GLY A 100 -16.95 2.24 -16.11
CA GLY A 100 -16.58 3.28 -17.07
C GLY A 100 -15.44 2.90 -18.02
N LEU A 101 -14.86 1.70 -17.89
CA LEU A 101 -13.90 1.21 -18.87
C LEU A 101 -14.57 0.83 -20.19
N VAL A 102 -13.94 1.25 -21.29
CA VAL A 102 -14.40 1.00 -22.65
C VAL A 102 -13.29 0.32 -23.44
N ARG A 103 -13.67 -0.61 -24.31
CA ARG A 103 -12.71 -1.28 -25.21
C ARG A 103 -12.06 -0.26 -26.15
N GLY A 104 -10.78 -0.44 -26.43
CA GLY A 104 -9.97 0.51 -27.20
C GLY A 104 -9.40 1.66 -26.38
N GLN A 105 -9.74 1.79 -25.09
CA GLN A 105 -9.14 2.82 -24.24
C GLN A 105 -7.61 2.63 -24.14
N PRO A 106 -6.83 3.71 -24.24
CA PRO A 106 -5.39 3.65 -24.17
C PRO A 106 -4.91 3.33 -22.75
N VAL A 107 -3.92 2.44 -22.66
CA VAL A 107 -3.27 2.00 -21.43
C VAL A 107 -1.77 2.19 -21.62
N GLU A 108 -1.09 2.75 -20.62
CA GLU A 108 0.37 2.94 -20.65
C GLU A 108 1.05 2.01 -19.64
N ASP A 109 2.10 1.31 -20.08
CA ASP A 109 3.01 0.60 -19.19
C ASP A 109 3.91 1.61 -18.46
N THR A 110 3.95 1.49 -17.14
CA THR A 110 4.84 2.29 -16.30
C THR A 110 6.30 1.81 -16.37
N GLY A 111 6.53 0.56 -16.83
CA GLY A 111 7.83 -0.09 -16.90
C GLY A 111 8.29 -0.69 -15.56
N ALA A 112 7.53 -0.51 -14.49
CA ALA A 112 7.85 -1.02 -13.18
C ALA A 112 6.62 -1.63 -12.51
N PRO A 113 6.81 -2.47 -11.48
CA PRO A 113 5.71 -2.84 -10.59
C PRO A 113 5.09 -1.62 -9.91
N ILE A 114 3.92 -1.82 -9.29
CA ILE A 114 3.28 -0.77 -8.49
C ILE A 114 4.31 -0.23 -7.49
N THR A 115 4.63 1.06 -7.62
CA THR A 115 5.66 1.72 -6.84
C THR A 115 5.00 2.74 -5.91
N ILE A 116 5.32 2.64 -4.62
CA ILE A 116 4.70 3.42 -3.55
C ILE A 116 5.72 4.33 -2.88
N PRO A 117 5.30 5.45 -2.25
CA PRO A 117 6.18 6.24 -1.40
C PRO A 117 6.59 5.42 -0.16
N VAL A 118 7.86 5.58 0.24
CA VAL A 118 8.40 4.98 1.47
C VAL A 118 9.25 6.01 2.21
N GLY A 119 9.37 5.83 3.53
CA GLY A 119 10.15 6.71 4.39
C GLY A 119 9.39 7.22 5.61
N PRO A 120 10.06 7.99 6.49
CA PRO A 120 9.44 8.63 7.63
C PRO A 120 8.27 9.54 7.26
N GLU A 121 8.21 10.03 6.01
CA GLU A 121 7.12 10.84 5.50
C GLU A 121 5.78 10.08 5.39
N CYS A 122 5.82 8.75 5.43
CA CYS A 122 4.63 7.89 5.50
C CYS A 122 4.08 7.73 6.93
N LEU A 123 4.84 8.11 7.96
CA LEU A 123 4.40 8.00 9.36
C LEU A 123 3.26 8.99 9.64
N GLY A 124 2.24 8.51 10.33
CA GLY A 124 1.01 9.24 10.65
C GLY A 124 0.05 9.43 9.48
N ARG A 125 0.34 8.82 8.33
CA ARG A 125 -0.47 8.89 7.11
C ARG A 125 -1.30 7.63 6.93
N ILE A 126 -2.39 7.78 6.18
CA ILE A 126 -3.21 6.67 5.71
C ILE A 126 -3.01 6.50 4.20
N ILE A 127 -2.56 5.32 3.77
CA ILE A 127 -2.12 5.03 2.41
C ILE A 127 -2.95 3.88 1.83
N ASN A 128 -3.35 3.99 0.56
CA ASN A 128 -4.03 2.90 -0.16
C ASN A 128 -3.03 1.94 -0.84
N VAL A 129 -3.54 0.90 -1.51
CA VAL A 129 -2.72 -0.12 -2.18
C VAL A 129 -1.70 0.46 -3.20
N ILE A 130 -2.04 1.54 -3.90
CA ILE A 130 -1.18 2.17 -4.93
C ILE A 130 -0.29 3.29 -4.36
N GLY A 131 -0.27 3.48 -3.05
CA GLY A 131 0.62 4.45 -2.41
C GLY A 131 0.05 5.88 -2.30
N GLU A 132 -1.23 6.07 -2.59
CA GLU A 132 -1.88 7.38 -2.50
C GLU A 132 -2.44 7.62 -1.10
N PRO A 133 -2.32 8.86 -0.58
CA PRO A 133 -2.90 9.20 0.72
C PRO A 133 -4.43 9.31 0.64
N ILE A 134 -5.10 8.69 1.60
CA ILE A 134 -6.57 8.73 1.74
C ILE A 134 -7.04 9.45 3.02
N ASP A 135 -6.13 10.15 3.70
CA ASP A 135 -6.39 10.86 4.95
C ASP A 135 -6.81 12.33 4.77
N GLU A 136 -6.92 12.81 3.52
CA GLU A 136 -7.21 14.22 3.18
C GLU A 136 -6.18 15.24 3.68
N ARG A 137 -4.97 14.80 4.06
CA ARG A 137 -3.91 15.66 4.63
C ARG A 137 -2.90 16.15 3.58
N GLY A 138 -3.33 16.21 2.32
CA GLY A 138 -2.48 16.57 1.18
C GLY A 138 -1.55 15.44 0.72
N PRO A 139 -0.63 15.70 -0.23
CA PRO A 139 0.25 14.67 -0.78
C PRO A 139 1.30 14.20 0.24
N ILE A 140 1.80 12.98 0.06
CA ILE A 140 2.97 12.46 0.79
C ILE A 140 4.22 12.91 0.03
N ASN A 141 5.01 13.81 0.62
CA ASN A 141 6.24 14.32 0.02
C ASN A 141 7.43 13.40 0.28
N ALA A 142 7.29 12.11 -0.04
CA ALA A 142 8.36 11.13 0.18
C ALA A 142 9.58 11.41 -0.71
N LYS A 143 10.76 11.17 -0.15
CA LYS A 143 12.04 11.24 -0.87
C LYS A 143 12.33 9.98 -1.67
N HIS A 144 11.82 8.86 -1.19
CA HIS A 144 12.07 7.53 -1.74
C HIS A 144 10.76 6.87 -2.16
N SER A 145 10.87 6.00 -3.15
CA SER A 145 9.78 5.15 -3.61
C SER A 145 10.32 3.75 -3.87
N ALA A 146 9.50 2.73 -3.58
CA ALA A 146 9.87 1.34 -3.70
C ALA A 146 8.74 0.52 -4.35
N PRO A 147 9.07 -0.49 -5.17
CA PRO A 147 8.08 -1.39 -5.76
C PRO A 147 7.53 -2.36 -4.71
N ILE A 148 6.24 -2.68 -4.81
CA ILE A 148 5.59 -3.61 -3.86
C ILE A 148 6.00 -5.08 -4.04
N HIS A 149 6.55 -5.41 -5.21
CA HIS A 149 7.05 -6.75 -5.53
C HIS A 149 8.56 -6.77 -5.38
N CYS A 150 9.03 -7.42 -4.32
CA CYS A 150 10.43 -7.62 -4.01
C CYS A 150 10.70 -9.12 -3.77
N GLY A 151 11.91 -9.56 -4.11
CA GLY A 151 12.36 -10.90 -3.73
C GLY A 151 12.50 -11.02 -2.21
N ALA A 152 12.29 -12.23 -1.67
CA ALA A 152 12.54 -12.49 -0.27
C ALA A 152 14.04 -12.32 0.06
N PRO A 153 14.39 -12.01 1.33
CA PRO A 153 15.78 -11.97 1.77
C PRO A 153 16.51 -13.30 1.49
N GLU A 154 17.79 -13.21 1.13
CA GLU A 154 18.59 -14.41 0.87
C GLU A 154 18.87 -15.18 2.16
N PHE A 155 19.23 -16.46 2.03
CA PHE A 155 19.53 -17.31 3.19
C PHE A 155 20.67 -16.74 4.06
N VAL A 156 21.64 -16.06 3.44
CA VAL A 156 22.79 -15.45 4.13
C VAL A 156 22.42 -14.23 4.98
N ASP A 157 21.29 -13.59 4.69
CA ASP A 157 20.81 -12.39 5.41
C ASP A 157 19.92 -12.75 6.61
N GLN A 158 19.60 -14.03 6.80
CA GLN A 158 18.70 -14.47 7.87
C GLN A 158 19.45 -14.57 9.21
N SER A 159 18.98 -13.83 10.21
CA SER A 159 19.45 -13.97 11.59
C SER A 159 18.95 -15.27 12.21
N VAL A 160 19.83 -15.99 12.89
CA VAL A 160 19.52 -17.23 13.62
C VAL A 160 19.45 -17.03 15.14
N VAL A 161 19.57 -15.79 15.63
CA VAL A 161 19.63 -15.50 17.07
C VAL A 161 18.19 -15.35 17.61
N PRO A 162 17.73 -16.27 18.48
CA PRO A 162 16.41 -16.14 19.09
C PRO A 162 16.46 -15.11 20.21
N GLU A 163 15.79 -13.98 20.02
CA GLU A 163 15.60 -12.96 21.04
C GLU A 163 14.13 -12.87 21.43
N VAL A 164 13.83 -12.66 22.71
CA VAL A 164 12.45 -12.49 23.18
C VAL A 164 12.04 -11.03 23.06
N LEU A 165 10.89 -10.78 22.44
CA LEU A 165 10.21 -9.50 22.42
C LEU A 165 9.29 -9.41 23.63
N VAL A 166 9.67 -8.58 24.61
CA VAL A 166 8.84 -8.31 25.79
C VAL A 166 7.68 -7.41 25.38
N THR A 167 6.45 -7.93 25.50
CA THR A 167 5.23 -7.23 25.04
C THR A 167 4.55 -6.43 26.13
N GLY A 168 4.80 -6.74 27.41
CA GLY A 168 4.08 -6.16 28.55
C GLY A 168 2.75 -6.87 28.84
N ILE A 169 2.38 -7.86 28.04
CA ILE A 169 1.13 -8.61 28.19
C ILE A 169 1.44 -9.92 28.93
N LYS A 170 1.01 -10.01 30.19
CA LYS A 170 1.32 -11.16 31.08
C LYS A 170 1.10 -12.53 30.46
N VAL A 171 -0.02 -12.75 29.77
CA VAL A 171 -0.34 -14.07 29.19
C VAL A 171 0.60 -14.41 28.02
N VAL A 172 1.00 -13.40 27.25
CA VAL A 172 1.93 -13.55 26.12
C VAL A 172 3.34 -13.81 26.65
N ASP A 173 3.84 -12.90 27.49
CA ASP A 173 5.21 -12.96 27.99
C ASP A 173 5.48 -14.21 28.85
N LEU A 174 4.45 -14.77 29.49
CA LEU A 174 4.58 -15.98 30.32
C LEU A 174 4.37 -17.28 29.54
N LEU A 175 3.29 -17.39 28.75
CA LEU A 175 2.87 -18.68 28.17
C LEU A 175 3.30 -18.85 26.71
N ALA A 176 3.41 -17.76 25.96
CA ALA A 176 3.69 -17.78 24.53
C ALA A 176 4.56 -16.57 24.14
N PRO A 177 5.81 -16.49 24.64
CA PRO A 177 6.67 -15.34 24.42
C PRO A 177 6.95 -15.14 22.94
N TYR A 178 6.87 -13.90 22.49
CA TYR A 178 7.11 -13.56 21.09
C TYR A 178 8.62 -13.50 20.81
N ALA A 179 9.03 -14.04 19.67
CA ALA A 179 10.40 -13.91 19.18
C ALA A 179 10.54 -12.59 18.40
N ARG A 180 11.58 -11.80 18.68
CA ARG A 180 11.95 -10.62 17.87
C ARG A 180 12.29 -11.08 16.45
N GLY A 181 11.79 -10.36 15.45
CA GLY A 181 11.90 -10.75 14.03
C GLY A 181 11.06 -11.98 13.64
N GLY A 182 10.27 -12.53 14.58
CA GLY A 182 9.39 -13.66 14.35
C GLY A 182 8.07 -13.28 13.67
N LYS A 183 7.32 -14.30 13.24
CA LYS A 183 5.95 -14.15 12.73
C LYS A 183 4.96 -14.62 13.81
N ILE A 184 3.99 -13.78 14.11
CA ILE A 184 3.00 -14.05 15.17
C ILE A 184 1.62 -14.18 14.53
N GLY A 185 0.89 -15.24 14.89
CA GLY A 185 -0.49 -15.45 14.46
C GLY A 185 -1.47 -15.22 15.59
N LEU A 186 -2.41 -14.29 15.41
CA LEU A 186 -3.53 -14.06 16.33
C LEU A 186 -4.78 -14.74 15.81
N PHE A 187 -5.01 -15.98 16.24
CA PHE A 187 -6.16 -16.78 15.83
C PHE A 187 -7.34 -16.54 16.76
N GLY A 188 -8.50 -16.19 16.19
CA GLY A 188 -9.70 -15.98 16.99
C GLY A 188 -10.93 -15.64 16.16
N GLY A 189 -12.12 -15.92 16.71
CA GLY A 189 -13.41 -15.62 16.09
C GLY A 189 -13.72 -14.13 15.98
N ALA A 190 -14.90 -13.79 15.47
CA ALA A 190 -15.38 -12.40 15.49
C ALA A 190 -15.64 -11.96 16.95
N GLY A 191 -15.30 -10.71 17.27
CA GLY A 191 -15.61 -10.12 18.59
C GLY A 191 -14.73 -10.57 19.77
N VAL A 192 -13.70 -11.40 19.56
CA VAL A 192 -12.81 -11.88 20.65
C VAL A 192 -11.74 -10.86 21.07
N GLY A 193 -11.79 -9.64 20.58
CA GLY A 193 -10.84 -8.57 20.96
C GLY A 193 -9.51 -8.56 20.19
N LYS A 194 -9.42 -9.17 18.99
CA LYS A 194 -8.18 -9.16 18.18
C LYS A 194 -7.66 -7.75 17.89
N THR A 195 -8.53 -6.84 17.47
CA THR A 195 -8.17 -5.46 17.13
C THR A 195 -7.65 -4.71 18.36
N VAL A 196 -8.33 -4.87 19.50
CA VAL A 196 -7.92 -4.30 20.79
C VAL A 196 -6.56 -4.84 21.22
N PHE A 197 -6.32 -6.13 21.03
CA PHE A 197 -5.02 -6.73 21.33
C PHE A 197 -3.90 -6.17 20.44
N ILE A 198 -4.16 -5.97 19.14
CA ILE A 198 -3.18 -5.37 18.22
C ILE A 198 -2.88 -3.92 18.60
N GLN A 199 -3.90 -3.14 18.93
CA GLN A 199 -3.76 -1.76 19.40
C GLN A 199 -2.87 -1.68 20.64
N GLU A 200 -3.13 -2.53 21.63
CA GLU A 200 -2.34 -2.58 22.86
C GLU A 200 -0.89 -3.01 22.59
N LEU A 201 -0.68 -3.97 21.68
CA LEU A 201 0.65 -4.38 21.26
C LEU A 201 1.43 -3.23 20.59
N ILE A 202 0.79 -2.47 19.68
CA ILE A 202 1.40 -1.31 19.03
C ILE A 202 1.75 -0.24 20.06
N ASN A 203 0.82 0.05 20.97
CA ASN A 203 1.02 1.02 22.04
C ASN A 203 2.21 0.67 22.93
N ASN A 204 2.33 -0.59 23.36
CA ASN A 204 3.45 -1.05 24.19
C ASN A 204 4.77 -1.07 23.43
N ILE A 205 4.79 -1.52 22.17
CA ILE A 205 6.01 -1.51 21.34
C ILE A 205 6.48 -0.08 21.06
N ALA A 206 5.57 0.80 20.63
CA ALA A 206 5.91 2.19 20.29
C ALA A 206 6.39 3.01 21.49
N LYS A 207 5.90 2.70 22.71
CA LYS A 207 6.32 3.38 23.95
C LYS A 207 7.62 2.82 24.52
N HIS A 208 7.81 1.50 24.52
CA HIS A 208 8.94 0.86 25.20
C HIS A 208 10.15 0.57 24.31
N HIS A 209 9.94 0.22 23.05
CA HIS A 209 11.01 -0.21 22.13
C HIS A 209 11.39 0.88 21.12
N GLY A 210 10.62 1.96 21.03
CA GLY A 210 10.95 3.12 20.20
C GLY A 210 10.84 2.90 18.69
N GLY A 211 10.53 1.67 18.24
CA GLY A 211 10.39 1.30 16.83
C GLY A 211 9.17 1.88 16.14
N TYR A 212 9.17 1.76 14.82
CA TYR A 212 8.07 2.18 13.96
C TYR A 212 7.09 1.02 13.73
N SER A 213 5.80 1.33 13.65
CA SER A 213 4.76 0.34 13.40
C SER A 213 4.10 0.57 12.05
N VAL A 214 3.99 -0.47 11.23
CA VAL A 214 3.20 -0.41 9.98
C VAL A 214 1.98 -1.30 10.15
N PHE A 215 0.79 -0.71 10.11
CA PHE A 215 -0.46 -1.45 10.18
C PHE A 215 -1.02 -1.62 8.77
N ALA A 216 -1.15 -2.86 8.31
CA ALA A 216 -1.79 -3.19 7.04
C ALA A 216 -3.19 -3.79 7.28
N GLY A 217 -4.24 -3.00 7.08
CA GLY A 217 -5.63 -3.45 7.18
C GLY A 217 -6.10 -4.12 5.89
N VAL A 218 -5.94 -5.43 5.81
CA VAL A 218 -6.26 -6.25 4.63
C VAL A 218 -7.69 -6.78 4.71
N GLY A 219 -8.60 -6.19 3.92
CA GLY A 219 -10.00 -6.62 3.89
C GLY A 219 -10.72 -6.41 5.22
N GLU A 220 -10.27 -5.48 6.03
CA GLU A 220 -10.91 -5.10 7.29
C GLU A 220 -12.10 -4.16 7.05
N ARG A 221 -12.96 -4.02 8.07
CA ARG A 221 -14.08 -3.07 8.01
C ARG A 221 -13.56 -1.64 8.06
N THR A 222 -14.13 -0.76 7.24
CA THR A 222 -13.84 0.68 7.25
C THR A 222 -14.02 1.31 8.63
N ARG A 223 -15.06 0.89 9.36
CA ARG A 223 -15.31 1.35 10.74
C ARG A 223 -14.14 0.99 11.67
N GLU A 224 -13.63 -0.24 11.61
CA GLU A 224 -12.55 -0.70 12.48
C GLU A 224 -11.23 0.04 12.17
N GLY A 225 -10.96 0.33 10.90
CA GLY A 225 -9.82 1.17 10.50
C GLY A 225 -9.95 2.62 10.97
N ASN A 226 -11.16 3.19 10.92
CA ASN A 226 -11.43 4.53 11.43
C ASN A 226 -11.25 4.61 12.95
N ASP A 227 -11.83 3.66 13.68
CA ASP A 227 -11.70 3.58 15.14
C ASP A 227 -10.23 3.45 15.55
N LEU A 228 -9.47 2.58 14.87
CA LEU A 228 -8.02 2.43 15.05
C LEU A 228 -7.26 3.75 14.84
N TYR A 229 -7.59 4.50 13.78
CA TYR A 229 -6.91 5.76 13.48
C TYR A 229 -7.14 6.81 14.57
N HIS A 230 -8.39 6.99 15.02
CA HIS A 230 -8.71 7.92 16.10
C HIS A 230 -8.08 7.52 17.43
N GLU A 231 -8.08 6.23 17.76
CA GLU A 231 -7.45 5.74 18.98
C GLU A 231 -5.93 5.93 18.97
N MET A 232 -5.28 5.75 17.81
CA MET A 232 -3.85 6.05 17.67
C MET A 232 -3.55 7.55 17.82
N ILE A 233 -4.48 8.43 17.46
CA ILE A 233 -4.36 9.87 17.70
C ILE A 233 -4.48 10.17 19.20
N GLU A 234 -5.49 9.59 19.87
CA GLU A 234 -5.73 9.80 21.31
C GLU A 234 -4.59 9.26 22.19
N THR A 235 -4.04 8.09 21.84
CA THR A 235 -2.91 7.47 22.55
C THR A 235 -1.56 8.13 22.24
N GLY A 236 -1.52 9.04 21.26
CA GLY A 236 -0.33 9.78 20.86
C GLY A 236 0.68 8.98 20.02
N VAL A 237 0.29 7.81 19.50
CA VAL A 237 1.08 7.01 18.55
C VAL A 237 1.14 7.72 17.20
N ILE A 238 0.00 8.26 16.75
CA ILE A 238 -0.11 9.16 15.61
C ILE A 238 -0.28 10.57 16.14
N LYS A 239 0.58 11.48 15.71
CA LYS A 239 0.48 12.91 16.01
C LYS A 239 0.20 13.65 14.72
N LEU A 240 -0.90 14.40 14.68
CA LEU A 240 -1.23 15.21 13.51
C LEU A 240 -0.18 16.31 13.29
N GLU A 241 0.37 16.84 14.38
CA GLU A 241 1.45 17.80 14.37
C GLU A 241 2.62 17.21 15.16
N GLY A 242 3.75 16.97 14.50
CA GLY A 242 4.95 16.37 15.08
C GLY A 242 5.26 14.96 14.58
N GLU A 243 6.04 14.23 15.35
CA GLU A 243 6.55 12.90 14.97
C GLU A 243 5.56 11.80 15.34
N SER A 244 5.05 11.12 14.31
CA SER A 244 4.23 9.91 14.44
C SER A 244 5.12 8.67 14.43
N LYS A 245 4.67 7.60 15.07
CA LYS A 245 5.40 6.32 15.11
C LYS A 245 4.75 5.19 14.32
N ALA A 246 3.57 5.43 13.74
CA ALA A 246 2.86 4.41 12.98
C ALA A 246 2.45 4.91 11.59
N ALA A 247 2.54 4.04 10.57
CA ALA A 247 1.96 4.24 9.25
C ALA A 247 0.79 3.29 9.05
N LEU A 248 -0.31 3.79 8.45
CA LEU A 248 -1.51 2.99 8.19
C LEU A 248 -1.65 2.73 6.69
N VAL A 249 -1.81 1.46 6.33
CA VAL A 249 -2.08 1.02 4.96
C VAL A 249 -3.41 0.29 4.94
N PHE A 250 -4.37 0.76 4.14
CA PHE A 250 -5.70 0.15 4.08
C PHE A 250 -6.04 -0.33 2.67
N GLY A 251 -6.68 -1.50 2.65
CA GLY A 251 -7.29 -2.11 1.47
C GLY A 251 -8.57 -2.78 1.95
N GLN A 252 -9.62 -1.99 2.07
CA GLN A 252 -10.80 -2.33 2.88
C GLN A 252 -11.76 -3.30 2.16
N MET A 253 -12.77 -3.80 2.88
CA MET A 253 -13.77 -4.73 2.31
C MET A 253 -14.51 -4.19 1.08
N ASN A 254 -14.66 -2.87 0.95
CA ASN A 254 -15.30 -2.22 -0.20
C ASN A 254 -14.40 -2.14 -1.44
N GLU A 255 -13.11 -2.39 -1.30
CA GLU A 255 -12.16 -2.36 -2.42
C GLU A 255 -12.18 -3.67 -3.22
N PRO A 256 -11.87 -3.62 -4.53
CA PRO A 256 -11.85 -4.80 -5.38
C PRO A 256 -10.85 -5.85 -4.85
N PRO A 257 -11.04 -7.12 -5.22
CA PRO A 257 -10.14 -8.20 -4.78
C PRO A 257 -8.67 -7.96 -5.17
N GLY A 258 -8.40 -7.23 -6.26
CA GLY A 258 -7.05 -6.86 -6.67
C GLY A 258 -6.32 -6.03 -5.62
N ALA A 259 -6.95 -4.96 -5.14
CA ALA A 259 -6.42 -4.13 -4.06
C ALA A 259 -6.17 -4.94 -2.79
N ARG A 260 -7.16 -5.72 -2.34
CA ARG A 260 -7.05 -6.55 -1.13
C ARG A 260 -5.95 -7.60 -1.22
N ALA A 261 -5.69 -8.14 -2.40
CA ALA A 261 -4.62 -9.10 -2.62
C ALA A 261 -3.21 -8.48 -2.65
N ARG A 262 -3.08 -7.16 -2.76
CA ARG A 262 -1.78 -6.45 -2.88
C ARG A 262 -1.48 -5.52 -1.72
N VAL A 263 -2.49 -5.05 -0.99
CA VAL A 263 -2.31 -4.11 0.12
C VAL A 263 -1.35 -4.62 1.21
N ALA A 264 -1.31 -5.92 1.48
CA ALA A 264 -0.36 -6.50 2.41
C ALA A 264 1.10 -6.27 1.97
N LEU A 265 1.37 -6.32 0.66
CA LEU A 265 2.69 -6.05 0.08
C LEU A 265 3.04 -4.57 0.18
N THR A 266 2.05 -3.68 0.02
CA THR A 266 2.24 -2.24 0.24
C THR A 266 2.70 -1.95 1.67
N GLY A 267 2.03 -2.53 2.67
CA GLY A 267 2.46 -2.44 4.07
C GLY A 267 3.83 -3.04 4.32
N LEU A 268 4.10 -4.22 3.74
CA LEU A 268 5.41 -4.87 3.85
C LEU A 268 6.52 -3.98 3.27
N THR A 269 6.31 -3.35 2.13
CA THR A 269 7.31 -2.51 1.45
C THR A 269 7.71 -1.29 2.29
N ILE A 270 6.75 -0.69 2.99
CA ILE A 270 7.04 0.39 3.94
C ILE A 270 7.86 -0.14 5.13
N ALA A 271 7.49 -1.30 5.67
CA ALA A 271 8.22 -1.93 6.78
C ALA A 271 9.65 -2.35 6.37
N GLU A 272 9.83 -2.90 5.17
CA GLU A 272 11.13 -3.29 4.63
C GLU A 272 12.05 -2.09 4.39
N TYR A 273 11.49 -0.92 4.05
CA TYR A 273 12.29 0.31 3.99
C TYR A 273 12.89 0.64 5.38
N PHE A 274 12.09 0.59 6.44
CA PHE A 274 12.58 0.87 7.80
C PHE A 274 13.60 -0.18 8.28
N ARG A 275 13.38 -1.46 7.93
CA ARG A 275 14.33 -2.55 8.21
C ARG A 275 15.66 -2.38 7.45
N ASP A 276 15.61 -2.21 6.14
CA ASP A 276 16.78 -2.28 5.26
C ASP A 276 17.58 -0.96 5.21
N GLN A 277 16.90 0.19 5.24
CA GLN A 277 17.55 1.51 5.07
C GLN A 277 17.80 2.21 6.40
N GLU A 278 16.89 2.07 7.37
CA GLU A 278 17.01 2.76 8.66
C GLU A 278 17.51 1.84 9.79
N GLY A 279 17.57 0.52 9.55
CA GLY A 279 18.01 -0.45 10.54
C GLY A 279 17.15 -0.45 11.80
N GLN A 280 15.87 -0.11 11.65
CA GLN A 280 14.90 -0.07 12.75
C GLN A 280 14.23 -1.43 12.95
N ASP A 281 13.83 -1.67 14.20
CA ASP A 281 13.03 -2.83 14.62
C ASP A 281 11.52 -2.59 14.39
#